data_AF-A0A4Q2XM89-F1
#
_entry.id   AF-A0A4Q2XM89-F1
#
_cell.length_a   1.000
_cell.length_b   1.000
_cell.length_c   1.000
_cell.angle_alpha   90.00
_cell.angle_beta   90.00
_cell.angle_gamma   90.00
#
_symmetry.space_group_name_H-M   'P 1'
#
loop_
_entity.id
_entity.type
_entity.pdbx_description
1 polymer ?
#
loop_
_entity_poly.entity_id
_entity_poly.type
_entity_poly.pdbx_seq_one_letter_code
_entity_poly.pdbx_strand_id
1 'polypeptide(L)'
;TVLPRGAGLARHLESFNCGTATRAAVEGFKVAGKTGTAWKHRPGGGYDPTRKITSFIGMMPADEPAFVCAVVIDEPRPHGEIITVAGGNVAAPAFSKIAARAAIHMNLKPTEPVSPPLASSHPQ
;
A
#
# COMPACT_ATOMS: atom_id res chain seq x y z
N THR A 1 -18.87 -38.15 5.52
CA THR A 1 -20.05 -37.34 5.88
C THR A 1 -19.87 -36.76 7.27
N VAL A 2 -20.05 -35.43 7.35
CA VAL A 2 -20.08 -34.51 8.51
C VAL A 2 -18.74 -34.04 9.14
N LEU A 3 -18.20 -32.98 8.50
CA LEU A 3 -17.74 -31.65 8.96
C LEU A 3 -17.13 -31.38 10.37
N PRO A 4 -16.21 -30.38 10.45
CA PRO A 4 -15.34 -30.12 11.60
C PRO A 4 -15.93 -29.12 12.60
N ARG A 5 -15.52 -29.24 13.88
CA ARG A 5 -15.85 -28.27 14.93
C ARG A 5 -14.84 -27.12 14.92
N GLY A 6 -15.36 -25.90 14.80
CA GLY A 6 -14.60 -24.68 14.94
C GLY A 6 -14.13 -24.42 16.37
N ALA A 7 -13.02 -23.69 16.48
CA ALA A 7 -12.71 -22.72 17.53
C ALA A 7 -11.34 -22.13 17.19
N GLY A 8 -11.34 -21.07 16.40
CA GLY A 8 -10.15 -20.33 15.99
C GLY A 8 -10.51 -18.88 15.70
N LEU A 9 -11.22 -18.25 16.64
CA LEU A 9 -11.57 -16.84 16.63
C LEU A 9 -10.29 -16.04 16.93
N ALA A 10 -9.40 -15.93 15.94
CA ALA A 10 -8.10 -15.30 16.09
C ALA A 10 -7.95 -14.15 15.08
N ARG A 11 -8.38 -12.97 15.53
CA ARG A 11 -7.74 -11.67 15.27
C ARG A 11 -7.64 -11.25 13.80
N HIS A 12 -8.80 -10.86 13.27
CA HIS A 12 -8.90 -9.98 12.11
C HIS A 12 -8.50 -8.55 12.54
N LEU A 13 -7.18 -8.29 12.59
CA LEU A 13 -6.62 -6.93 12.66
C LEU A 13 -5.67 -6.76 11.48
N GLU A 14 -6.26 -6.64 10.30
CA GLU A 14 -5.53 -6.17 9.12
C GLU A 14 -5.60 -4.64 9.08
N SER A 15 -4.47 -4.03 9.43
CA SER A 15 -4.31 -2.59 9.54
C SER A 15 -4.27 -1.92 8.16
N PHE A 16 -5.40 -1.89 7.44
CA PHE A 16 -5.60 -0.97 6.31
C PHE A 16 -6.93 -0.23 6.35
N ASN A 17 -7.95 -0.74 7.03
CA ASN A 17 -9.28 -0.12 6.99
C ASN A 17 -9.37 1.26 7.67
N CYS A 18 -8.36 1.69 8.42
CA CYS A 18 -8.34 2.99 9.11
C CYS A 18 -7.05 3.80 8.90
N GLY A 19 -6.17 3.43 7.95
CA GLY A 19 -4.85 4.06 7.75
C GLY A 19 -4.74 4.87 6.46
N THR A 20 -3.83 5.86 6.42
CA THR A 20 -3.55 6.65 5.20
C THR A 20 -2.90 5.85 4.05
N ALA A 21 -2.64 4.56 4.25
CA ALA A 21 -1.86 3.68 3.38
C ALA A 21 -2.73 2.77 2.50
N THR A 22 -4.05 2.96 2.44
CA THR A 22 -4.98 2.11 1.68
C THR A 22 -4.56 1.92 0.22
N ARG A 23 -3.96 2.93 -0.40
CA ARG A 23 -3.49 2.89 -1.80
C ARG A 23 -2.21 2.08 -2.02
N ALA A 24 -1.61 1.50 -0.99
CA ALA A 24 -0.45 0.62 -1.08
C ALA A 24 -0.82 -0.86 -1.21
N ALA A 25 -2.12 -1.20 -1.17
CA ALA A 25 -2.59 -2.58 -1.29
C ALA A 25 -2.13 -3.23 -2.61
N VAL A 26 -1.80 -4.51 -2.54
CA VAL A 26 -1.46 -5.36 -3.69
C VAL A 26 -2.38 -6.57 -3.64
N GLU A 27 -3.11 -6.80 -4.72
CA GLU A 27 -4.07 -7.90 -4.78
C GLU A 27 -3.39 -9.26 -4.57
N GLY A 28 -4.00 -10.12 -3.76
CA GLY A 28 -3.48 -11.44 -3.43
C GLY A 28 -2.30 -11.45 -2.44
N PHE A 29 -1.85 -10.29 -1.95
CA PHE A 29 -0.74 -10.21 -1.00
C PHE A 29 -1.08 -9.37 0.22
N LYS A 30 -0.68 -9.89 1.38
CA LYS A 30 -0.66 -9.10 2.61
C LYS A 30 0.52 -8.14 2.56
N VAL A 31 0.26 -6.85 2.67
CA VAL A 31 1.27 -5.79 2.67
C VAL A 31 1.40 -5.23 4.07
N ALA A 32 2.59 -4.83 4.50
CA ALA A 32 2.75 -4.00 5.69
C ALA A 32 3.61 -2.80 5.33
N GLY A 33 3.25 -1.61 5.80
CA GLY A 33 4.03 -0.43 5.47
C GLY A 33 3.55 0.85 6.14
N LYS A 34 4.34 1.90 5.98
CA LYS A 34 4.11 3.20 6.59
C LYS A 34 4.31 4.33 5.58
N THR A 35 3.41 5.30 5.67
CA THR A 35 3.50 6.58 4.96
C THR A 35 4.44 7.54 5.70
N GLY A 36 5.26 8.26 4.93
CA GLY A 36 6.06 9.39 5.37
C GLY A 36 5.71 10.65 4.58
N THR A 37 5.69 11.80 5.25
CA THR A 37 5.53 13.12 4.62
C THR A 37 6.27 14.13 5.47
N ALA A 38 7.24 14.81 4.88
CA ALA A 38 8.09 15.76 5.57
C ALA A 38 8.17 17.05 4.76
N TRP A 39 8.11 18.19 5.44
CA TRP A 39 8.41 19.49 4.84
C TRP A 39 9.92 19.66 4.72
N LYS A 40 10.41 20.17 3.59
CA LYS A 40 11.84 20.44 3.41
C LYS A 40 12.24 21.68 4.19
N HIS A 41 13.50 21.77 4.59
CA HIS A 41 14.02 22.97 5.23
C HIS A 41 14.09 24.14 4.23
N ARG A 42 13.89 25.37 4.72
CA ARG A 42 14.09 26.60 3.94
C ARG A 42 15.49 27.18 4.23
N PRO A 43 16.18 27.76 3.22
CA PRO A 43 17.38 28.57 3.48
C PRO A 43 17.06 29.71 4.47
N GLY A 44 17.87 29.85 5.52
CA GLY A 44 17.63 30.82 6.60
C GLY A 44 16.79 30.30 7.77
N GLY A 45 16.41 29.01 7.76
CA GLY A 45 15.74 28.33 8.88
C GLY A 45 14.25 28.06 8.65
N GLY A 46 13.72 27.12 9.45
CA GLY A 46 12.32 26.69 9.38
C GLY A 46 11.99 25.73 8.23
N TYR A 47 10.69 25.43 8.08
CA TYR A 47 10.16 24.55 7.04
C TYR A 47 9.59 25.34 5.86
N ASP A 48 9.79 24.84 4.65
CA ASP A 48 9.20 25.38 3.42
C ASP A 48 7.78 24.80 3.23
N PRO A 49 6.71 25.62 3.28
CA PRO A 49 5.32 25.15 3.17
C PRO A 49 4.92 24.78 1.73
N THR A 50 5.83 24.87 0.77
CA THR A 50 5.60 24.50 -0.63
C THR A 50 6.39 23.26 -1.05
N ARG A 51 7.42 22.88 -0.29
CA ARG A 51 8.30 21.77 -0.63
C ARG A 51 8.18 20.62 0.35
N LYS A 52 7.76 19.46 -0.16
CA LYS A 52 7.61 18.24 0.61
C LYS A 52 8.44 17.11 0.02
N ILE A 53 8.87 16.20 0.89
CA ILE A 53 9.25 14.85 0.52
C ILE A 53 8.10 13.94 0.94
N THR A 54 7.66 13.08 0.02
CA THR A 54 6.66 12.05 0.30
C THR A 54 7.28 10.68 0.16
N SER A 55 6.94 9.78 1.07
CA SER A 55 7.50 8.43 1.04
C SER A 55 6.49 7.37 1.47
N PHE A 56 6.77 6.15 1.02
CA PHE A 56 6.14 4.94 1.49
C PHE A 56 7.21 3.87 1.61
N ILE A 57 7.28 3.21 2.77
CA ILE A 57 8.16 2.07 2.99
C ILE A 57 7.27 0.91 3.38
N GLY A 58 7.41 -0.22 2.67
CA GLY A 58 6.63 -1.41 2.96
C GLY A 58 7.36 -2.70 2.63
N MET A 59 6.83 -3.79 3.15
CA MET A 59 7.32 -5.15 2.96
C MET A 59 6.20 -6.06 2.46
N MET A 60 6.57 -7.08 1.69
CA MET A 60 5.63 -8.00 1.08
C MET A 60 6.24 -9.40 0.85
N PRO A 61 5.51 -10.50 1.14
CA PRO A 61 4.33 -10.55 2.00
C PRO A 61 4.58 -10.02 3.43
N ALA A 62 3.55 -9.62 4.17
CA ALA A 62 3.73 -9.04 5.51
C ALA A 62 4.11 -10.08 6.58
N ASP A 63 3.59 -11.31 6.46
CA ASP A 63 3.81 -12.36 7.45
C ASP A 63 5.15 -13.09 7.23
N GLU A 64 5.57 -13.25 5.98
CA GLU A 64 6.87 -13.81 5.59
C GLU A 64 7.52 -12.92 4.50
N PRO A 65 8.24 -11.85 4.89
CA PRO A 65 8.75 -10.87 3.94
C PRO A 65 9.79 -11.43 2.97
N ALA A 66 9.45 -11.42 1.68
CA ALA A 66 10.39 -11.74 0.61
C ALA A 66 11.23 -10.52 0.20
N PHE A 67 10.69 -9.31 0.36
CA PHE A 67 11.41 -8.06 0.11
C PHE A 67 10.85 -6.87 0.91
N VAL A 68 11.66 -5.80 0.97
CA VAL A 68 11.28 -4.46 1.43
C VAL A 68 11.46 -3.49 0.27
N CYS A 69 10.50 -2.58 0.08
CA CYS A 69 10.55 -1.52 -0.92
C CYS A 69 10.31 -0.16 -0.26
N ALA A 70 11.24 0.77 -0.52
CA ALA A 70 11.13 2.16 -0.12
C ALA A 70 10.94 3.02 -1.38
N VAL A 71 9.83 3.75 -1.43
CA VAL A 71 9.54 4.73 -2.47
C VAL A 71 9.64 6.11 -1.84
N VAL A 72 10.50 6.96 -2.40
CA VAL A 72 10.68 8.34 -1.98
C VAL A 72 10.51 9.23 -3.21
N ILE A 73 9.64 10.22 -3.10
CA ILE A 73 9.37 11.19 -4.16
C ILE A 73 9.65 12.57 -3.58
N ASP A 74 10.67 13.22 -4.13
CA ASP A 74 11.08 14.57 -3.77
C ASP A 74 10.26 15.60 -4.54
N GLU A 75 9.72 16.59 -3.82
CA GLU A 75 8.94 17.70 -4.34
C GLU A 75 7.88 17.30 -5.39
N PRO A 76 6.96 16.37 -5.08
CA PRO A 76 5.92 15.96 -6.01
C PRO A 76 5.03 17.15 -6.40
N ARG A 77 4.90 17.36 -7.70
CA ARG A 77 4.05 18.41 -8.28
C ARG A 77 2.77 17.77 -8.81
N PRO A 78 1.63 17.88 -8.12
CA PRO A 78 0.38 17.36 -8.64
C PRO A 78 0.00 18.10 -9.92
N HIS A 79 -0.44 17.36 -10.94
CA HIS A 79 -0.91 17.91 -12.21
C HIS A 79 -2.35 17.44 -12.43
N GLY A 80 -3.24 18.35 -12.84
CA GLY A 80 -4.63 18.04 -13.19
C GLY A 80 -5.58 17.82 -11.99
N GLU A 81 -5.25 16.92 -11.06
CA GLU A 81 -6.10 16.65 -9.89
C GLU A 81 -5.65 17.41 -8.63
N ILE A 82 -6.63 17.93 -7.87
CA ILE A 82 -6.41 18.43 -6.51
C ILE A 82 -6.21 17.23 -5.60
N ILE A 83 -4.97 16.73 -5.52
CA ILE A 83 -4.59 15.71 -4.56
C ILE A 83 -3.85 16.34 -3.39
N THR A 84 -4.17 15.88 -2.17
CA THR A 84 -3.36 16.24 -1.00
C THR A 84 -1.99 15.57 -1.14
N VAL A 85 -0.93 16.38 -1.22
CA VAL A 85 0.45 15.90 -1.29
C VAL A 85 0.84 15.27 0.05
N ALA A 86 0.71 13.94 0.10
CA ALA A 86 1.04 13.07 1.22
C ALA A 86 1.53 11.70 0.71
N GLY A 87 2.33 11.00 1.52
CA GLY A 87 2.90 9.70 1.18
C GLY A 87 1.87 8.65 0.78
N GLY A 88 0.68 8.69 1.38
CA GLY A 88 -0.44 7.81 1.05
C GLY A 88 -1.07 8.04 -0.33
N ASN A 89 -1.02 9.27 -0.84
CA ASN A 89 -1.61 9.61 -2.13
C ASN A 89 -0.60 9.54 -3.27
N VAL A 90 0.67 9.79 -2.98
CA VAL A 90 1.73 9.91 -4.00
C VAL A 90 2.62 8.65 -4.02
N ALA A 91 3.23 8.29 -2.90
CA ALA A 91 4.22 7.22 -2.84
C ALA A 91 3.60 5.81 -2.71
N ALA A 92 2.49 5.67 -1.99
CA ALA A 92 1.81 4.38 -1.81
C ALA A 92 1.31 3.74 -3.13
N PRO A 93 0.66 4.46 -4.08
CA PRO A 93 0.29 3.89 -5.38
C PRO A 93 1.50 3.44 -6.20
N ALA A 94 2.62 4.17 -6.11
CA ALA A 94 3.86 3.79 -6.77
C ALA A 94 4.43 2.49 -6.16
N PHE A 95 4.44 2.39 -4.82
CA PHE A 95 4.80 1.15 -4.13
C PHE A 95 3.94 -0.04 -4.60
N SER A 96 2.61 0.10 -4.63
CA SER A 96 1.70 -0.98 -5.03
C SER A 96 2.06 -1.55 -6.42
N LYS A 97 2.29 -0.66 -7.40
CA LYS A 97 2.69 -1.05 -8.76
C LYS A 97 4.06 -1.72 -8.82
N ILE A 98 5.03 -1.22 -8.07
CA ILE A 98 6.38 -1.79 -8.01
C ILE A 98 6.35 -3.16 -7.34
N ALA A 99 5.68 -3.28 -6.20
CA ALA A 99 5.55 -4.51 -5.44
C ALA A 99 4.83 -5.60 -6.23
N ALA A 100 3.74 -5.28 -6.94
CA ALA A 100 3.05 -6.22 -7.81
C ALA A 100 3.97 -6.79 -8.91
N ARG A 101 4.78 -5.92 -9.55
CA ARG A 101 5.75 -6.35 -10.57
C ARG A 101 6.89 -7.17 -9.97
N ALA A 102 7.38 -6.79 -8.80
CA ALA A 102 8.42 -7.54 -8.08
C ALA A 102 7.93 -8.94 -7.71
N ALA A 103 6.68 -9.09 -7.24
CA ALA A 103 6.10 -10.38 -6.93
C ALA A 103 6.05 -11.31 -8.14
N ILE A 104 5.63 -10.80 -9.31
CA ILE A 104 5.65 -11.55 -10.56
C ILE A 104 7.08 -11.97 -10.90
N HIS A 105 8.03 -11.03 -10.83
CA HIS A 105 9.44 -11.30 -11.16
C HIS A 105 10.08 -12.35 -10.23
N MET A 106 9.70 -12.35 -8.96
CA MET A 106 10.19 -13.27 -7.93
C MET A 106 9.38 -14.57 -7.86
N ASN A 107 8.39 -14.77 -8.72
CA ASN A 107 7.47 -15.91 -8.70
C ASN A 107 6.80 -16.14 -7.33
N LEU A 108 6.43 -15.05 -6.65
CA LEU A 108 5.72 -15.16 -5.37
C LEU A 108 4.30 -15.66 -5.60
N LYS A 109 3.86 -16.57 -4.73
CA LYS A 109 2.48 -17.06 -4.73
C LYS A 109 1.61 -16.12 -3.88
N PRO A 110 0.36 -15.85 -4.28
CA PRO A 110 -0.59 -15.12 -3.46
C PRO A 110 -0.71 -15.74 -2.06
N THR A 111 -0.65 -14.90 -1.04
CA THR A 111 -0.84 -15.31 0.37
C THR A 111 -2.28 -15.06 0.85
N GLU A 112 -3.03 -14.25 0.11
CA GLU A 112 -4.41 -13.88 0.42
C GLU A 112 -5.36 -14.34 -0.70
N PRO A 113 -6.65 -14.58 -0.39
CA PRO A 113 -7.66 -14.83 -1.40
C PRO A 113 -7.76 -13.66 -2.38
N VAL A 114 -7.66 -13.96 -3.67
CA VAL A 114 -7.96 -13.01 -4.73
C VAL A 114 -9.47 -13.07 -4.96
N SER A 115 -10.18 -11.97 -4.72
CA SER A 115 -11.60 -11.90 -5.06
C SER A 115 -11.76 -12.08 -6.57
N PRO A 116 -12.53 -13.06 -7.06
CA PRO A 116 -12.77 -13.17 -8.49
C PRO A 116 -13.40 -11.88 -9.00
N PRO A 117 -13.07 -11.42 -10.22
CA PRO A 117 -13.71 -10.26 -10.81
C PRO A 117 -15.22 -10.50 -10.76
N LEU A 118 -15.97 -9.50 -10.27
CA LEU A 118 -17.44 -9.57 -10.20
C LEU A 118 -17.95 -10.02 -11.58
N ALA A 119 -18.39 -11.27 -11.68
CA ALA A 119 -19.13 -11.72 -12.84
C ALA A 119 -20.31 -10.75 -12.95
N SER A 120 -20.37 -10.02 -14.07
CA SER A 120 -21.43 -9.06 -14.34
C SER A 120 -22.76 -9.80 -14.26
N SER A 121 -23.49 -9.63 -13.16
CA SER A 121 -24.85 -10.10 -13.00
C SER A 121 -25.73 -9.22 -13.88
N HIS A 122 -25.76 -9.52 -15.17
CA HIS A 122 -26.83 -9.10 -16.07
C HIS A 122 -27.97 -10.12 -15.90
N PRO A 123 -29.07 -9.78 -15.21
CA PRO A 123 -30.26 -10.62 -15.27
C PRO A 123 -30.81 -10.58 -16.71
N GLN A 124 -31.08 -11.76 -17.26
CA GLN A 124 -31.87 -11.98 -18.48
C GLN A 124 -33.36 -11.75 -18.17
#